data_AF-A0A1V5WZ72-F1
#
_entry.id   AF-A0A1V5WZ72-F1
#
_cell.length_a   1.000
_cell.length_b   1.000
_cell.length_c   1.000
_cell.angle_alpha   90.00
_cell.angle_beta   90.00
_cell.angle_gamma   90.00
#
_symmetry.space_group_name_H-M   'P 1'
#
loop_
_entity.id
_entity.type
_entity.pdbx_description
1 polymer ?
#
loop_
_entity_poly.entity_id
_entity_poly.type
_entity_poly.pdbx_seq_one_letter_code
_entity_poly.pdbx_strand_id
1 'polypeptide(L)'
;MESATETDLSPQDLPLDPPEASNDAVKQTVADGEDDDGPADRREGSPRPELLQLVDLAAKYPEIGPPLAQLAFKIGQPEFGNQIVRMGLDKEGPGLEYYFVVAHSARRQRRYAEARKLSVDAIEAFLRTADDELASDDGERLLHLIRLGFSTLLFDEKDPKGDLPFIERLREALPRLAPRLSSEAFFHALLAQTLWYDDIEASEQAWDRAAELDTTEATWNARGTWYKDAQGDLDKAEQAYRQGLQIVPTSPLLLHNLGQLLVDKAERPDVDVESARRLLHEAEPILRAALREESPKGLRRHVHSTRDRLMAFRASLPPRAPRKEEPEPQREPVVGEVLKGKVRSLTAFGAFVVLPECGTGLLHKSELAHEPIDDPAQLLQVGEEVEVKVLEVERRDGKLRIALSRKALLPRPEAAPPPATQRPRHEGRPDGQQGHHPRREDPRDRKGGPRRGPDDRTRPRQGKPKDDDKFASLGEMLLAKMNQQKKT
;
A
#
# COMPACT_ATOMS: atom_id res chain seq x y z
N MET A 1 -8.27 45.74 -68.94
CA MET A 1 -7.86 44.41 -68.46
C MET A 1 -7.77 44.48 -66.93
N GLU A 2 -8.82 44.87 -66.20
CA GLU A 2 -10.16 44.24 -66.05
C GLU A 2 -10.15 43.03 -65.09
N SER A 3 -11.15 42.81 -64.22
CA SER A 3 -12.19 43.70 -63.63
C SER A 3 -13.06 42.88 -62.66
N ALA A 4 -13.44 43.46 -61.51
CA ALA A 4 -14.69 43.27 -60.71
C ALA A 4 -15.17 41.82 -60.36
N THR A 5 -16.08 41.52 -59.42
CA THR A 5 -17.04 42.23 -58.52
C THR A 5 -17.00 41.51 -57.15
N GLU A 6 -17.19 42.06 -55.95
CA GLU A 6 -18.11 43.08 -55.39
C GLU A 6 -19.56 42.60 -55.11
N THR A 7 -19.88 42.44 -53.81
CA THR A 7 -21.18 42.57 -53.09
C THR A 7 -20.91 42.16 -51.63
N ASP A 8 -20.82 43.04 -50.63
CA ASP A 8 -21.74 44.05 -50.09
C ASP A 8 -22.95 43.46 -49.32
N LEU A 9 -22.98 43.67 -47.99
CA LEU A 9 -24.01 44.47 -47.30
C LEU A 9 -23.71 44.63 -45.79
N SER A 10 -24.17 45.76 -45.23
CA SER A 10 -23.83 46.30 -43.89
C SER A 10 -24.97 46.12 -42.85
N PRO A 11 -24.75 46.45 -41.55
CA PRO A 11 -25.59 45.97 -40.44
C PRO A 11 -26.68 46.97 -39.97
N GLN A 12 -27.62 46.48 -39.14
CA GLN A 12 -28.36 47.30 -38.15
C GLN A 12 -29.07 46.48 -37.03
N ASP A 13 -28.94 47.01 -35.82
CA ASP A 13 -29.88 47.08 -34.68
C ASP A 13 -30.35 45.87 -33.83
N LEU A 14 -29.98 45.98 -32.54
CA LEU A 14 -30.57 45.43 -31.30
C LEU A 14 -31.98 46.05 -31.02
N PRO A 15 -32.88 45.53 -30.12
CA PRO A 15 -32.52 45.20 -28.73
C PRO A 15 -33.39 44.18 -27.89
N LEU A 16 -32.82 43.84 -26.72
CA LEU A 16 -33.38 43.64 -25.36
C LEU A 16 -34.57 42.70 -25.00
N ASP A 17 -34.29 41.94 -23.93
CA ASP A 17 -35.12 41.52 -22.79
C ASP A 17 -36.09 40.30 -22.82
N PRO A 18 -36.30 39.63 -21.66
CA PRO A 18 -36.82 38.26 -21.57
C PRO A 18 -38.34 38.18 -21.27
N PRO A 19 -38.98 37.01 -21.44
CA PRO A 19 -40.42 36.87 -21.28
C PRO A 19 -40.86 36.65 -19.81
N GLU A 20 -41.63 37.60 -19.28
CA GLU A 20 -42.63 37.36 -18.23
C GLU A 20 -44.05 37.23 -18.84
N ALA A 21 -44.80 36.21 -18.41
CA ALA A 21 -46.27 36.12 -18.51
C ALA A 21 -46.71 35.04 -17.48
N SER A 22 -47.28 35.39 -16.33
CA SER A 22 -48.61 35.98 -16.04
C SER A 22 -49.76 34.96 -16.07
N ASN A 23 -50.55 34.96 -14.98
CA ASN A 23 -51.67 34.07 -14.69
C ASN A 23 -52.91 34.33 -15.56
N ASP A 24 -53.76 33.29 -15.72
CA ASP A 24 -55.10 33.19 -15.11
C ASP A 24 -55.82 31.93 -15.68
N ALA A 25 -56.24 30.92 -14.92
CA ALA A 25 -57.28 30.84 -13.86
C ALA A 25 -58.52 30.07 -14.37
N VAL A 26 -59.48 29.73 -13.48
CA VAL A 26 -60.77 29.01 -13.74
C VAL A 26 -60.60 27.46 -13.86
N LYS A 27 -61.25 26.58 -13.07
CA LYS A 27 -62.36 26.73 -12.09
C LYS A 27 -62.35 25.65 -10.99
N GLN A 28 -63.15 25.90 -9.95
CA GLN A 28 -63.37 25.07 -8.75
C GLN A 28 -64.03 23.70 -9.05
N THR A 29 -63.69 22.70 -8.23
CA THR A 29 -64.66 21.75 -7.65
C THR A 29 -64.33 21.55 -6.17
N VAL A 30 -65.29 21.82 -5.29
CA VAL A 30 -65.21 21.57 -3.85
C VAL A 30 -65.84 20.20 -3.55
N ALA A 31 -65.19 19.42 -2.69
CA ALA A 31 -65.79 18.26 -2.04
C ALA A 31 -65.14 18.09 -0.65
N ASP A 32 -65.96 18.10 0.40
CA ASP A 32 -65.52 18.03 1.80
C ASP A 32 -65.06 16.62 2.20
N GLY A 33 -64.16 16.52 3.20
CA GLY A 33 -63.62 15.24 3.67
C GLY A 33 -62.53 15.36 4.74
N GLU A 34 -62.94 15.79 5.93
CA GLU A 34 -62.40 15.54 7.29
C GLU A 34 -60.90 15.15 7.50
N ASP A 35 -60.23 15.99 8.30
CA ASP A 35 -59.24 15.70 9.35
C ASP A 35 -58.03 14.77 9.11
N ASP A 36 -56.84 15.37 8.92
CA ASP A 36 -55.63 14.95 9.65
C ASP A 36 -54.68 16.16 9.86
N ASP A 37 -54.39 16.46 11.13
CA ASP A 37 -53.71 17.70 11.57
C ASP A 37 -52.18 17.52 11.52
N GLY A 38 -51.63 17.44 10.30
CA GLY A 38 -50.20 17.34 10.05
C GLY A 38 -49.46 18.66 10.37
N PRO A 39 -48.44 18.68 11.25
CA PRO A 39 -47.80 19.92 11.68
C PRO A 39 -46.92 20.51 10.57
N ALA A 40 -47.50 21.47 9.85
CA ALA A 40 -46.90 22.57 9.09
C ALA A 40 -45.46 22.38 8.60
N ASP A 41 -45.33 22.28 7.28
CA ASP A 41 -44.13 22.51 6.49
C ASP A 41 -43.29 23.70 7.02
N ARG A 42 -42.17 23.40 7.69
CA ARG A 42 -41.25 24.40 8.24
C ARG A 42 -40.09 24.61 7.27
N ARG A 43 -40.24 25.63 6.44
CA ARG A 43 -39.21 26.33 5.64
C ARG A 43 -37.78 25.82 5.89
N GLU A 44 -37.24 25.08 4.92
CA GLU A 44 -35.82 24.77 4.83
C GLU A 44 -34.99 26.06 4.85
N GLY A 45 -33.93 26.11 5.67
CA GLY A 45 -32.92 27.18 5.62
C GLY A 45 -32.73 28.04 6.88
N SER A 46 -33.64 28.01 7.86
CA SER A 46 -33.43 28.69 9.16
C SER A 46 -32.96 27.72 10.25
N PRO A 47 -31.83 27.96 10.94
CA PRO A 47 -31.41 27.11 12.06
C PRO A 47 -32.47 27.14 13.16
N ARG A 48 -32.75 25.98 13.76
CA ARG A 48 -33.77 25.86 14.81
C ARG A 48 -33.41 26.76 16.02
N PRO A 49 -34.38 27.31 16.76
CA PRO A 49 -34.11 28.19 17.91
C PRO A 49 -33.16 27.57 18.96
N GLU A 50 -33.23 26.26 19.14
CA GLU A 50 -32.36 25.50 20.05
C GLU A 50 -30.91 25.44 19.55
N LEU A 51 -30.67 25.52 18.24
CA LEU A 51 -29.32 25.65 17.67
C LEU A 51 -28.76 27.05 17.89
N LEU A 52 -29.57 28.11 17.77
CA LEU A 52 -29.12 29.48 18.05
C LEU A 52 -28.60 29.64 19.49
N GLN A 53 -29.27 29.03 20.47
CA GLN A 53 -28.78 29.00 21.87
C GLN A 53 -27.40 28.33 22.00
N LEU A 54 -27.09 27.34 21.16
CA LEU A 54 -25.77 26.68 21.14
C LEU A 54 -24.71 27.55 20.44
N VAL A 55 -25.10 28.43 19.51
CA VAL A 55 -24.20 29.48 18.96
C VAL A 55 -23.80 30.46 20.07
N ASP A 56 -24.77 30.96 20.85
CA ASP A 56 -24.52 31.88 21.97
C ASP A 56 -23.64 31.22 23.04
N LEU A 57 -23.84 29.93 23.30
CA LEU A 57 -23.01 29.15 24.21
C LEU A 57 -21.56 29.02 23.69
N ALA A 58 -21.37 28.76 22.39
CA ALA A 58 -20.04 28.72 21.77
C ALA A 58 -19.36 30.09 21.67
N ALA A 59 -20.12 31.19 21.65
CA ALA A 59 -19.56 32.54 21.78
C ALA A 59 -18.94 32.76 23.16
N LYS A 60 -19.62 32.27 24.21
CA LYS A 60 -19.25 32.40 25.63
C LYS A 60 -18.14 31.43 26.06
N TYR A 61 -18.09 30.24 25.46
CA TYR A 61 -17.16 29.16 25.79
C TYR A 61 -16.42 28.74 24.50
N PRO A 62 -15.27 29.36 24.16
CA PRO A 62 -14.55 29.08 22.91
C PRO A 62 -14.20 27.59 22.73
N GLU A 63 -13.95 26.87 23.83
CA GLU A 63 -13.57 25.46 23.86
C GLU A 63 -14.65 24.51 23.32
N ILE A 64 -15.93 24.88 23.39
CA ILE A 64 -17.02 24.03 22.87
C ILE A 64 -17.34 24.31 21.39
N GLY A 65 -16.86 25.43 20.84
CA GLY A 65 -17.17 25.87 19.48
C GLY A 65 -16.71 24.88 18.39
N PRO A 66 -15.43 24.49 18.33
CA PRO A 66 -14.95 23.54 17.33
C PRO A 66 -15.61 22.15 17.41
N PRO A 67 -15.77 21.52 18.60
CA PRO A 67 -16.54 20.27 18.73
C PRO A 67 -17.99 20.40 18.25
N LEU A 68 -18.67 21.50 18.58
CA LEU A 68 -20.06 21.76 18.18
C LEU A 68 -20.20 21.96 16.67
N ALA A 69 -19.29 22.73 16.05
CA ALA A 69 -19.23 22.88 14.60
C ALA A 69 -18.94 21.54 13.89
N GLN A 70 -18.03 20.73 14.43
CA GLN A 70 -17.76 19.39 13.89
C GLN A 70 -18.99 18.48 13.98
N LEU A 71 -19.74 18.53 15.08
CA LEU A 71 -21.00 17.81 15.24
C LEU A 71 -22.05 18.29 14.23
N ALA A 72 -22.22 19.61 14.05
CA ALA A 72 -23.12 20.23 13.08
C ALA A 72 -22.88 19.69 11.66
N PHE A 73 -21.61 19.66 11.22
CA PHE A 73 -21.24 19.09 9.92
C PHE A 73 -21.46 17.56 9.83
N LYS A 74 -21.41 16.81 10.93
CA LYS A 74 -21.69 15.37 10.97
C LYS A 74 -23.19 15.06 10.90
N ILE A 75 -24.05 15.91 11.44
CA ILE A 75 -25.51 15.72 11.46
C ILE A 75 -26.24 16.41 10.27
N GLY A 76 -25.49 16.93 9.29
CA GLY A 76 -26.10 17.58 8.11
C GLY A 76 -26.72 18.94 8.42
N GLN A 77 -26.09 19.74 9.29
CA GLN A 77 -26.49 21.12 9.59
C GLN A 77 -25.33 22.10 9.26
N PRO A 78 -24.96 22.25 7.97
CA PRO A 78 -23.77 23.00 7.58
C PRO A 78 -23.88 24.51 7.84
N GLU A 79 -25.07 25.11 7.76
CA GLU A 79 -25.30 26.55 8.01
C GLU A 79 -24.93 26.90 9.45
N PHE A 80 -25.42 26.11 10.41
CA PHE A 80 -25.12 26.24 11.84
C PHE A 80 -23.63 25.99 12.13
N GLY A 81 -23.03 24.96 11.52
CA GLY A 81 -21.59 24.70 11.63
C GLY A 81 -20.73 25.84 11.09
N ASN A 82 -21.10 26.40 9.94
CA ASN A 82 -20.43 27.56 9.32
C ASN A 82 -20.56 28.83 10.18
N GLN A 83 -21.71 29.05 10.84
CA GLN A 83 -21.92 30.19 11.73
C GLN A 83 -20.96 30.13 12.94
N ILE A 84 -20.83 28.98 13.58
CA ILE A 84 -19.90 28.77 14.71
C ILE A 84 -18.45 28.92 14.26
N VAL A 85 -18.09 28.35 13.10
CA VAL A 85 -16.75 28.50 12.51
C VAL A 85 -16.42 29.97 12.27
N ARG A 86 -17.31 30.73 11.61
CA ARG A 86 -17.09 32.15 11.32
C ARG A 86 -16.87 32.94 12.61
N MET A 87 -17.68 32.72 13.64
CA MET A 87 -17.52 33.35 14.95
C MET A 87 -16.23 32.97 15.70
N GLY A 88 -15.61 31.84 15.36
CA GLY A 88 -14.28 31.47 15.85
C GLY A 88 -13.16 32.15 15.07
N LEU A 89 -13.28 32.19 13.74
CA LEU A 89 -12.28 32.75 12.82
C LEU A 89 -12.26 34.29 12.76
N ASP A 90 -13.38 34.95 13.05
CA ASP A 90 -13.50 36.42 13.08
C ASP A 90 -12.86 37.05 14.34
N LYS A 91 -12.36 36.25 15.28
CA LYS A 91 -11.67 36.73 16.50
C LYS A 91 -10.22 37.13 16.20
N GLU A 92 -9.70 38.09 16.95
CA GLU A 92 -8.24 38.28 17.03
C GLU A 92 -7.62 37.03 17.69
N GLY A 93 -6.59 36.44 17.08
CA GLY A 93 -6.01 35.17 17.51
C GLY A 93 -6.95 33.96 17.41
N PRO A 94 -7.47 33.61 16.21
CA PRO A 94 -8.41 32.51 16.06
C PRO A 94 -7.74 31.14 16.28
N GLY A 95 -8.29 30.34 17.21
CA GLY A 95 -7.76 29.02 17.57
C GLY A 95 -7.70 28.03 16.40
N LEU A 96 -6.62 27.25 16.32
CA LEU A 96 -6.32 26.37 15.19
C LEU A 96 -7.35 25.25 14.98
N GLU A 97 -8.11 24.88 16.01
CA GLU A 97 -9.19 23.90 15.94
C GLU A 97 -10.28 24.35 14.96
N TYR A 98 -10.58 25.65 14.89
CA TYR A 98 -11.58 26.16 13.96
C TYR A 98 -11.15 25.94 12.51
N TYR A 99 -9.90 26.28 12.16
CA TYR A 99 -9.31 25.98 10.85
C TYR A 99 -9.34 24.49 10.54
N PHE A 100 -8.99 23.63 11.52
CA PHE A 100 -9.02 22.18 11.37
C PHE A 100 -10.43 21.68 11.02
N VAL A 101 -11.45 22.14 11.75
CA VAL A 101 -12.85 21.76 11.54
C VAL A 101 -13.35 22.24 10.17
N VAL A 102 -13.06 23.48 9.76
CA VAL A 102 -13.54 24.00 8.47
C VAL A 102 -12.78 23.43 7.28
N ALA A 103 -11.46 23.23 7.35
CA ALA A 103 -10.68 22.63 6.26
C ALA A 103 -11.10 21.17 5.99
N HIS A 104 -11.35 20.38 7.04
CA HIS A 104 -11.93 19.04 6.89
C HIS A 104 -13.39 19.05 6.41
N SER A 105 -14.16 20.12 6.68
CA SER A 105 -15.51 20.29 6.12
C SER A 105 -15.45 20.62 4.63
N ALA A 106 -14.62 21.59 4.23
CA ALA A 106 -14.38 21.99 2.85
C ALA A 106 -13.87 20.81 2.01
N ARG A 107 -12.87 20.05 2.49
CA ARG A 107 -12.36 18.85 1.81
C ARG A 107 -13.45 17.79 1.57
N ARG A 108 -14.27 17.48 2.58
CA ARG A 108 -15.41 16.53 2.43
C ARG A 108 -16.45 17.00 1.41
N GLN A 109 -16.62 18.32 1.28
CA GLN A 109 -17.51 18.95 0.31
C GLN A 109 -16.83 19.22 -1.06
N ARG A 110 -15.62 18.69 -1.29
CA ARG A 110 -14.78 18.89 -2.49
C ARG A 110 -14.41 20.36 -2.79
N ARG A 111 -14.46 21.24 -1.78
CA ARG A 111 -14.01 22.64 -1.85
C ARG A 111 -12.50 22.72 -1.57
N TYR A 112 -11.70 22.06 -2.42
CA TYR A 112 -10.27 21.82 -2.16
C TYR A 112 -9.42 23.09 -2.11
N ALA A 113 -9.64 24.04 -3.03
CA ALA A 113 -8.97 25.34 -3.01
C ALA A 113 -9.21 26.13 -1.71
N GLU A 114 -10.42 26.01 -1.13
CA GLU A 114 -10.71 26.62 0.17
C GLU A 114 -10.01 25.89 1.32
N ALA A 115 -9.97 24.55 1.29
CA ALA A 115 -9.22 23.78 2.28
C ALA A 115 -7.71 24.10 2.28
N ARG A 116 -7.13 24.37 1.10
CA ARG A 116 -5.76 24.89 0.94
C ARG A 116 -5.60 26.33 1.40
N LYS A 117 -6.52 27.21 1.06
CA LYS A 117 -6.52 28.59 1.58
C LYS A 117 -6.53 28.60 3.11
N LEU A 118 -7.39 27.78 3.72
CA LEU A 118 -7.52 27.66 5.17
C LEU A 118 -6.26 27.15 5.87
N SER A 119 -5.45 26.29 5.23
CA SER A 119 -4.16 25.89 5.82
C SER A 119 -3.10 26.99 5.74
N VAL A 120 -3.14 27.86 4.71
CA VAL A 120 -2.30 29.08 4.68
C VAL A 120 -2.77 30.11 5.70
N ASP A 121 -4.09 30.37 5.76
CA ASP A 121 -4.68 31.31 6.72
C ASP A 121 -4.37 30.87 8.18
N ALA A 122 -4.27 29.56 8.44
CA ALA A 122 -3.86 29.00 9.73
C ALA A 122 -2.37 29.22 10.07
N ILE A 123 -1.47 29.18 9.08
CA ILE A 123 -0.05 29.53 9.31
C ILE A 123 0.06 31.00 9.74
N GLU A 124 -0.65 31.87 9.05
CA GLU A 124 -0.68 33.30 9.34
C GLU A 124 -1.33 33.64 10.69
N ALA A 125 -2.33 32.86 11.13
CA ALA A 125 -2.84 32.95 12.50
C ALA A 125 -1.78 32.55 13.52
N PHE A 126 -1.20 31.35 13.38
CA PHE A 126 -0.18 30.82 14.30
C PHE A 126 1.03 31.76 14.42
N LEU A 127 1.50 32.34 13.31
CA LEU A 127 2.64 33.29 13.30
C LEU A 127 2.35 34.61 14.03
N ARG A 128 1.09 34.96 14.30
CA ARG A 128 0.69 36.17 15.06
C ARG A 128 0.40 35.88 16.53
N THR A 129 -0.05 34.67 16.86
CA THR A 129 -0.29 34.24 18.24
C THR A 129 1.00 34.27 19.06
N ALA A 130 0.94 34.79 20.28
CA ALA A 130 2.10 34.85 21.18
C ALA A 130 2.48 33.45 21.71
N ASP A 131 3.73 33.25 22.11
CA ASP A 131 4.24 31.93 22.55
C ASP A 131 3.53 31.42 23.83
N ASP A 132 3.02 32.32 24.67
CA ASP A 132 2.26 32.03 25.90
C ASP A 132 0.75 31.81 25.67
N GLU A 133 0.25 32.16 24.48
CA GLU A 133 -1.14 31.92 24.06
C GLU A 133 -1.31 30.59 23.29
N LEU A 134 -0.22 30.01 22.77
CA LEU A 134 -0.25 28.76 22.01
C LEU A 134 -0.45 27.52 22.89
N ALA A 135 -1.33 26.62 22.45
CA ALA A 135 -1.46 25.31 23.07
C ALA A 135 -0.26 24.40 22.72
N SER A 136 0.08 23.47 23.60
CA SER A 136 1.23 22.57 23.43
C SER A 136 1.18 21.67 22.18
N ASP A 137 -0.01 21.48 21.60
CA ASP A 137 -0.23 20.67 20.40
C ASP A 137 -0.57 21.50 19.14
N ASP A 138 -0.54 22.83 19.21
CA ASP A 138 -0.88 23.71 18.07
C ASP A 138 0.12 23.58 16.92
N GLY A 139 1.41 23.36 17.23
CA GLY A 139 2.42 23.03 16.21
C GLY A 139 2.06 21.76 15.44
N GLU A 140 1.74 20.67 16.14
CA GLU A 140 1.33 19.38 15.55
C GLU A 140 0.05 19.55 14.70
N ARG A 141 -0.94 20.31 15.22
CA ARG A 141 -2.20 20.64 14.55
C ARG A 141 -1.99 21.45 13.27
N LEU A 142 -1.11 22.46 13.29
CA LEU A 142 -0.77 23.27 12.12
C LEU A 142 -0.11 22.43 11.01
N LEU A 143 0.88 21.60 11.35
CA LEU A 143 1.54 20.74 10.37
C LEU A 143 0.54 19.76 9.74
N HIS A 144 -0.43 19.25 10.50
CA HIS A 144 -1.51 18.44 9.94
C HIS A 144 -2.46 19.19 9.00
N LEU A 145 -2.74 20.48 9.25
CA LEU A 145 -3.47 21.35 8.34
C LEU A 145 -2.72 21.56 7.01
N ILE A 146 -1.41 21.83 7.08
CA ILE A 146 -0.56 21.98 5.89
C ILE A 146 -0.53 20.67 5.08
N ARG A 147 -0.35 19.52 5.75
CA ARG A 147 -0.46 18.19 5.12
C ARG A 147 -1.81 17.95 4.46
N LEU A 148 -2.91 18.42 5.06
CA LEU A 148 -4.24 18.32 4.44
C LEU A 148 -4.28 19.08 3.12
N GLY A 149 -3.71 20.29 3.07
CA GLY A 149 -3.55 21.06 1.84
C GLY A 149 -2.85 20.28 0.73
N PHE A 150 -1.65 19.75 1.00
CA PHE A 150 -0.93 18.87 0.06
C PHE A 150 -1.72 17.62 -0.33
N SER A 151 -2.44 17.01 0.61
CA SER A 151 -3.26 15.83 0.36
C SER A 151 -4.38 16.08 -0.63
N THR A 152 -4.92 17.30 -0.70
CA THR A 152 -5.95 17.64 -1.71
C THR A 152 -5.40 17.57 -3.12
N LEU A 153 -4.24 18.20 -3.37
CA LEU A 153 -3.55 18.16 -4.67
C LEU A 153 -3.17 16.73 -5.06
N LEU A 154 -2.50 16.01 -4.16
CA LEU A 154 -1.87 14.72 -4.47
C LEU A 154 -2.88 13.59 -4.67
N PHE A 155 -3.99 13.61 -3.92
CA PHE A 155 -4.89 12.44 -3.81
C PHE A 155 -6.33 12.70 -4.24
N ASP A 156 -6.87 13.87 -3.94
CA ASP A 156 -8.27 14.19 -4.22
C ASP A 156 -8.44 14.75 -5.65
N GLU A 157 -7.55 15.66 -6.05
CA GLU A 157 -7.47 16.24 -7.40
C GLU A 157 -6.50 15.44 -8.31
N LYS A 158 -5.46 14.83 -7.73
CA LYS A 158 -4.38 14.09 -8.42
C LYS A 158 -3.60 14.96 -9.41
N ASP A 159 -3.50 16.24 -9.10
CA ASP A 159 -2.66 17.20 -9.80
C ASP A 159 -1.75 17.87 -8.76
N PRO A 160 -0.52 17.35 -8.54
CA PRO A 160 0.42 17.97 -7.61
C PRO A 160 0.78 19.40 -8.02
N LYS A 161 0.63 19.81 -9.30
CA LYS A 161 0.96 21.16 -9.78
C LYS A 161 -0.27 22.05 -9.99
N GLY A 162 -1.47 21.60 -9.60
CA GLY A 162 -2.74 22.27 -9.89
C GLY A 162 -2.98 23.59 -9.16
N ASP A 163 -2.18 23.94 -8.15
CA ASP A 163 -2.32 25.18 -7.37
C ASP A 163 -0.96 25.76 -6.98
N LEU A 164 -0.22 26.26 -7.98
CA LEU A 164 1.07 26.95 -7.75
C LEU A 164 0.96 28.16 -6.78
N PRO A 165 -0.09 29.00 -6.80
CA PRO A 165 -0.23 30.09 -5.83
C PRO A 165 -0.31 29.64 -4.37
N PHE A 166 -0.90 28.46 -4.10
CA PHE A 166 -0.83 27.84 -2.78
C PHE A 166 0.61 27.43 -2.40
N ILE A 167 1.35 26.83 -3.33
CA ILE A 167 2.76 26.42 -3.11
C ILE A 167 3.66 27.63 -2.87
N GLU A 168 3.50 28.71 -3.64
CA GLU A 168 4.24 29.98 -3.47
C GLU A 168 4.02 30.55 -2.05
N ARG A 169 2.76 30.62 -1.61
CA ARG A 169 2.40 31.07 -0.26
C ARG A 169 2.99 30.19 0.83
N LEU A 170 2.95 28.86 0.66
CA LEU A 170 3.62 27.94 1.60
C LEU A 170 5.12 28.20 1.65
N ARG A 171 5.78 28.46 0.51
CA ARG A 171 7.22 28.70 0.46
C ARG A 171 7.63 29.98 1.19
N GLU A 172 6.84 31.04 1.11
CA GLU A 172 7.06 32.27 1.87
C GLU A 172 6.78 32.10 3.37
N ALA A 173 5.77 31.29 3.73
CA ALA A 173 5.28 31.17 5.09
C ALA A 173 5.98 30.09 5.93
N LEU A 174 6.31 28.91 5.39
CA LEU A 174 6.91 27.80 6.14
C LEU A 174 8.26 28.14 6.79
N PRO A 175 9.22 28.80 6.11
CA PRO A 175 10.49 29.16 6.73
C PRO A 175 10.33 30.04 7.97
N ARG A 176 9.28 30.86 8.05
CA ARG A 176 8.96 31.71 9.21
C ARG A 176 8.52 30.89 10.44
N LEU A 177 8.10 29.62 10.26
CA LEU A 177 7.77 28.70 11.35
C LEU A 177 9.00 28.02 11.98
N ALA A 178 10.17 28.06 11.32
CA ALA A 178 11.37 27.36 11.78
C ALA A 178 11.81 27.69 13.23
N PRO A 179 11.70 28.94 13.74
CA PRO A 179 12.02 29.25 15.14
C PRO A 179 11.20 28.46 16.17
N ARG A 180 9.98 28.04 15.81
CA ARG A 180 9.07 27.26 16.68
C ARG A 180 9.07 25.76 16.36
N LEU A 181 9.25 25.36 15.10
CA LEU A 181 8.97 23.99 14.62
C LEU A 181 10.19 23.26 14.00
N SER A 182 11.39 23.84 14.02
CA SER A 182 12.61 23.23 13.45
C SER A 182 13.09 21.94 14.13
N SER A 183 12.57 21.60 15.32
CA SER A 183 12.75 20.29 15.97
C SER A 183 11.91 19.17 15.34
N GLU A 184 10.83 19.52 14.65
CA GLU A 184 9.84 18.56 14.19
C GLU A 184 10.22 17.97 12.83
N ALA A 185 10.44 16.65 12.77
CA ALA A 185 10.67 15.94 11.50
C ALA A 185 9.57 16.22 10.47
N PHE A 186 8.32 16.30 10.93
CA PHE A 186 7.15 16.55 10.10
C PHE A 186 7.13 17.97 9.49
N PHE A 187 7.74 18.96 10.16
CA PHE A 187 7.94 20.30 9.58
C PHE A 187 8.91 20.23 8.39
N HIS A 188 10.05 19.57 8.56
CA HIS A 188 11.05 19.42 7.49
C HIS A 188 10.50 18.59 6.31
N ALA A 189 9.68 17.57 6.57
CA ALA A 189 8.98 16.82 5.52
C ALA A 189 8.04 17.71 4.68
N LEU A 190 7.29 18.62 5.30
CA LEU A 190 6.39 19.55 4.59
C LEU A 190 7.17 20.67 3.87
N LEU A 191 8.28 21.13 4.45
CA LEU A 191 9.21 22.04 3.80
C LEU A 191 9.81 21.40 2.55
N ALA A 192 10.23 20.14 2.63
CA ALA A 192 10.75 19.37 1.50
C ALA A 192 9.72 19.24 0.36
N GLN A 193 8.46 18.94 0.69
CA GLN A 193 7.35 18.93 -0.28
C GLN A 193 7.15 20.30 -0.95
N THR A 194 7.28 21.39 -0.19
CA THR A 194 7.11 22.77 -0.69
C THR A 194 8.27 23.21 -1.59
N LEU A 195 9.50 22.82 -1.27
CA LEU A 195 10.70 23.20 -2.01
C LEU A 195 10.82 22.46 -3.35
N TRP A 196 10.27 21.24 -3.47
CA TRP A 196 10.37 20.39 -4.65
C TRP A 196 10.01 21.07 -5.99
N TYR A 197 9.11 22.07 -5.96
CA TYR A 197 8.62 22.71 -7.18
C TYR A 197 9.70 23.52 -7.91
N ASP A 198 10.67 24.07 -7.18
CA ASP A 198 11.64 25.05 -7.69
C ASP A 198 13.08 24.75 -7.26
N ASP A 199 13.30 24.21 -6.06
CA ASP A 199 14.61 23.87 -5.52
C ASP A 199 14.66 22.40 -5.07
N ILE A 200 15.06 21.55 -6.01
CA ILE A 200 15.21 20.10 -5.79
C ILE A 200 16.31 19.81 -4.76
N GLU A 201 17.39 20.60 -4.72
CA GLU A 201 18.50 20.34 -3.80
C GLU A 201 18.09 20.63 -2.36
N ALA A 202 17.48 21.81 -2.12
CA ALA A 202 16.95 22.15 -0.80
C ALA A 202 15.78 21.22 -0.39
N SER A 203 14.99 20.72 -1.35
CA SER A 203 13.97 19.68 -1.10
C SER A 203 14.59 18.39 -0.57
N GLU A 204 15.67 17.89 -1.21
CA GLU A 204 16.36 16.68 -0.74
C GLU A 204 17.04 16.89 0.62
N GLN A 205 17.68 18.05 0.84
CA GLN A 205 18.28 18.40 2.15
C GLN A 205 17.22 18.45 3.27
N ALA A 206 16.03 19.00 3.00
CA ALA A 206 14.93 19.01 3.96
C ALA A 206 14.36 17.61 4.21
N TRP A 207 14.32 16.72 3.20
CA TRP A 207 13.96 15.32 3.41
C TRP A 207 14.98 14.55 4.25
N ASP A 208 16.27 14.79 4.04
CA ASP A 208 17.34 14.19 4.84
C ASP A 208 17.25 14.69 6.28
N ARG A 209 17.03 16.00 6.50
CA ARG A 209 16.85 16.58 7.83
C ARG A 209 15.62 16.02 8.55
N ALA A 210 14.53 15.77 7.84
CA ALA A 210 13.36 15.09 8.40
C ALA A 210 13.71 13.65 8.84
N ALA A 211 14.49 12.93 8.03
CA ALA A 211 14.88 11.54 8.30
C ALA A 211 15.91 11.40 9.43
N GLU A 212 16.74 12.42 9.69
CA GLU A 212 17.60 12.50 10.88
C GLU A 212 16.80 12.62 12.19
N LEU A 213 15.67 13.31 12.14
CA LEU A 213 14.82 13.62 13.31
C LEU A 213 13.78 12.53 13.59
N ASP A 214 13.37 11.77 12.57
CA ASP A 214 12.34 10.74 12.68
C ASP A 214 12.89 9.32 12.86
N THR A 215 12.59 8.72 14.00
CA THR A 215 12.89 7.29 14.28
C THR A 215 11.75 6.34 13.89
N THR A 216 10.69 6.84 13.26
CA THR A 216 9.47 6.12 12.93
C THR A 216 9.32 5.82 11.43
N GLU A 217 8.17 5.25 11.05
CA GLU A 217 7.80 4.99 9.66
C GLU A 217 7.33 6.24 8.89
N ALA A 218 7.05 7.37 9.58
CA ALA A 218 6.27 8.47 9.03
C ALA A 218 6.98 9.25 7.90
N THR A 219 8.23 9.66 8.10
CA THR A 219 9.00 10.46 7.16
C THR A 219 9.38 9.64 5.93
N TRP A 220 9.87 8.43 6.11
CA TRP A 220 10.19 7.53 4.99
C TRP A 220 8.96 7.17 4.16
N ASN A 221 7.80 6.99 4.82
CA ASN A 221 6.53 6.84 4.13
C ASN A 221 6.17 8.09 3.32
N ALA A 222 6.26 9.29 3.91
CA ALA A 222 5.95 10.55 3.24
C ALA A 222 6.89 10.82 2.04
N ARG A 223 8.20 10.61 2.21
CA ARG A 223 9.22 10.77 1.17
C ARG A 223 9.00 9.81 0.00
N GLY A 224 8.81 8.52 0.28
CA GLY A 224 8.53 7.50 -0.73
C GLY A 224 7.19 7.72 -1.45
N THR A 225 6.18 8.23 -0.74
CA THR A 225 4.87 8.61 -1.33
C THR A 225 5.03 9.81 -2.26
N TRP A 226 5.80 10.82 -1.85
CA TRP A 226 6.06 12.01 -2.66
C TRP A 226 6.81 11.69 -3.94
N TYR A 227 7.87 10.89 -3.87
CA TYR A 227 8.59 10.44 -5.08
C TYR A 227 7.67 9.69 -6.04
N LYS A 228 6.83 8.76 -5.53
CA LYS A 228 5.95 7.95 -6.36
C LYS A 228 4.79 8.76 -6.97
N ASP A 229 4.03 9.48 -6.15
CA ASP A 229 2.76 10.11 -6.55
C ASP A 229 2.91 11.56 -7.04
N ALA A 230 3.95 12.30 -6.62
CA ALA A 230 4.19 13.69 -7.07
C ALA A 230 5.28 13.79 -8.13
N GLN A 231 6.42 13.09 -7.96
CA GLN A 231 7.53 13.14 -8.92
C GLN A 231 7.41 12.12 -10.06
N GLY A 232 6.72 10.99 -9.83
CA GLY A 232 6.70 9.83 -10.73
C GLY A 232 8.00 8.99 -10.70
N ASP A 233 8.90 9.26 -9.76
CA ASP A 233 10.19 8.56 -9.62
C ASP A 233 10.01 7.31 -8.76
N LEU A 234 9.77 6.18 -9.44
CA LEU A 234 9.55 4.88 -8.79
C LEU A 234 10.85 4.25 -8.24
N ASP A 235 12.03 4.74 -8.61
CA ASP A 235 13.30 4.22 -8.12
C ASP A 235 13.69 4.92 -6.81
N LYS A 236 13.58 6.27 -6.75
CA LYS A 236 13.67 7.01 -5.49
C LYS A 236 12.60 6.59 -4.48
N ALA A 237 11.37 6.34 -4.93
CA ALA A 237 10.31 5.83 -4.06
C ALA A 237 10.69 4.48 -3.43
N GLU A 238 11.28 3.57 -4.22
CA GLU A 238 11.71 2.26 -3.74
C GLU A 238 12.85 2.38 -2.72
N GLN A 239 13.83 3.23 -3.02
CA GLN A 239 14.95 3.52 -2.12
C GLN A 239 14.45 4.06 -0.78
N ALA A 240 13.55 5.05 -0.78
CA ALA A 240 12.98 5.63 0.44
C ALA A 240 12.22 4.59 1.29
N TYR A 241 11.38 3.74 0.70
CA TYR A 241 10.70 2.68 1.44
C TYR A 241 11.69 1.63 1.98
N ARG A 242 12.72 1.25 1.21
CA ARG A 242 13.75 0.31 1.68
C ARG A 242 14.59 0.89 2.82
N GLN A 243 14.95 2.18 2.78
CA GLN A 243 15.64 2.87 3.87
C GLN A 243 14.76 2.93 5.13
N GLY A 244 13.48 3.29 4.99
CA GLY A 244 12.54 3.24 6.11
C GLY A 244 12.40 1.84 6.73
N LEU A 245 12.47 0.78 5.92
CA LEU A 245 12.47 -0.62 6.38
C LEU A 245 13.80 -1.08 7.01
N GLN A 246 14.89 -0.31 6.89
CA GLN A 246 16.10 -0.55 7.70
C GLN A 246 15.92 -0.01 9.12
N ILE A 247 15.20 1.11 9.28
CA ILE A 247 14.88 1.73 10.58
C ILE A 247 13.73 1.01 11.29
N VAL A 248 12.65 0.70 10.55
CA VAL A 248 11.44 0.04 11.08
C VAL A 248 11.10 -1.22 10.25
N PRO A 249 11.85 -2.34 10.38
CA PRO A 249 11.70 -3.53 9.52
C PRO A 249 10.35 -4.25 9.61
N THR A 250 9.57 -3.97 10.66
CA THR A 250 8.26 -4.58 10.89
C THR A 250 7.10 -3.70 10.45
N SER A 251 7.34 -2.48 9.95
CA SER A 251 6.32 -1.52 9.53
C SER A 251 5.35 -2.13 8.51
N PRO A 252 4.07 -2.39 8.87
CA PRO A 252 3.10 -2.91 7.93
C PRO A 252 2.82 -1.92 6.79
N LEU A 253 2.98 -0.62 7.05
CA LEU A 253 2.78 0.46 6.11
C LEU A 253 3.89 0.50 5.05
N LEU A 254 5.16 0.56 5.46
CA LEU A 254 6.27 0.58 4.51
C LEU A 254 6.35 -0.72 3.71
N LEU A 255 6.08 -1.87 4.33
CA LEU A 255 5.97 -3.15 3.64
C LEU A 255 4.82 -3.14 2.61
N HIS A 256 3.66 -2.58 2.94
CA HIS A 256 2.56 -2.44 1.98
C HIS A 256 2.95 -1.57 0.79
N ASN A 257 3.51 -0.38 1.04
CA ASN A 257 3.80 0.60 0.00
C ASN A 257 4.96 0.16 -0.90
N LEU A 258 6.01 -0.47 -0.37
CA LEU A 258 7.05 -1.12 -1.17
C LEU A 258 6.46 -2.26 -2.01
N GLY A 259 5.64 -3.13 -1.40
CA GLY A 259 5.00 -4.24 -2.09
C GLY A 259 4.04 -3.78 -3.20
N GLN A 260 3.33 -2.65 -3.00
CA GLN A 260 2.49 -2.03 -4.02
C GLN A 260 3.35 -1.45 -5.14
N LEU A 261 4.41 -0.70 -4.80
CA LEU A 261 5.33 -0.09 -5.75
C LEU A 261 5.99 -1.11 -6.67
N LEU A 262 6.43 -2.26 -6.13
CA LEU A 262 7.02 -3.34 -6.94
C LEU A 262 5.99 -3.95 -7.92
N VAL A 263 4.70 -4.00 -7.55
CA VAL A 263 3.63 -4.41 -8.47
C VAL A 263 3.35 -3.31 -9.51
N ASP A 264 3.31 -2.04 -9.12
CA ASP A 264 3.17 -0.90 -10.03
C ASP A 264 4.32 -0.86 -11.06
N LYS A 265 5.56 -1.13 -10.63
CA LYS A 265 6.74 -1.28 -11.50
C LYS A 265 6.63 -2.50 -12.41
N ALA A 266 6.07 -3.62 -11.95
CA ALA A 266 5.89 -4.82 -12.78
C ALA A 266 4.82 -4.64 -13.87
N GLU A 267 3.79 -3.83 -13.59
CA GLU A 267 2.66 -3.54 -14.49
C GLU A 267 3.01 -2.51 -15.59
N ARG A 268 4.21 -1.91 -15.55
CA ARG A 268 4.67 -0.91 -16.53
C ARG A 268 4.84 -1.51 -17.94
N PRO A 269 4.32 -0.86 -19.02
CA PRO A 269 4.44 -1.36 -20.39
C PRO A 269 5.87 -1.53 -20.93
N ASP A 270 6.83 -0.79 -20.38
CA ASP A 270 8.24 -0.83 -20.78
C ASP A 270 9.06 -1.93 -20.08
N VAL A 271 8.47 -2.65 -19.12
CA VAL A 271 9.15 -3.71 -18.36
C VAL A 271 8.98 -5.07 -19.04
N ASP A 272 10.10 -5.75 -19.32
CA ASP A 272 10.07 -7.08 -19.92
C ASP A 272 9.47 -8.14 -18.98
N VAL A 273 8.93 -9.21 -19.57
CA VAL A 273 8.21 -10.26 -18.84
C VAL A 273 9.04 -10.92 -17.74
N GLU A 274 10.36 -11.09 -17.90
CA GLU A 274 11.18 -11.73 -16.87
C GLU A 274 11.57 -10.74 -15.76
N SER A 275 11.74 -9.45 -16.07
CA SER A 275 11.82 -8.39 -15.06
C SER A 275 10.51 -8.24 -14.28
N ALA A 276 9.36 -8.26 -14.94
CA ALA A 276 8.05 -8.28 -14.28
C ALA A 276 7.91 -9.50 -13.35
N ARG A 277 8.28 -10.71 -13.80
CA ARG A 277 8.29 -11.90 -12.92
C ARG A 277 9.21 -11.75 -11.70
N ARG A 278 10.38 -11.11 -11.84
CA ARG A 278 11.30 -10.86 -10.73
C ARG A 278 10.69 -9.91 -9.70
N LEU A 279 10.13 -8.78 -10.14
CA LEU A 279 9.45 -7.80 -9.28
C LEU A 279 8.26 -8.42 -8.53
N LEU A 280 7.40 -9.19 -9.22
CA LEU A 280 6.26 -9.89 -8.58
C LEU A 280 6.71 -10.97 -7.59
N HIS A 281 7.84 -11.65 -7.86
CA HIS A 281 8.41 -12.63 -6.94
C HIS A 281 8.94 -11.99 -5.66
N GLU A 282 9.52 -10.79 -5.74
CA GLU A 282 9.98 -10.03 -4.58
C GLU A 282 8.79 -9.39 -3.81
N ALA A 283 7.78 -8.88 -4.51
CA ALA A 283 6.62 -8.25 -3.89
C ALA A 283 5.77 -9.23 -3.04
N GLU A 284 5.69 -10.51 -3.44
CA GLU A 284 4.84 -11.50 -2.76
C GLU A 284 5.18 -11.72 -1.26
N PRO A 285 6.44 -12.02 -0.86
CA PRO A 285 6.81 -12.15 0.55
C PRO A 285 6.69 -10.83 1.32
N ILE A 286 6.96 -9.68 0.68
CA ILE A 286 6.85 -8.34 1.30
C ILE A 286 5.38 -8.05 1.66
N LEU A 287 4.45 -8.21 0.73
CA LEU A 287 3.01 -8.03 0.97
C LEU A 287 2.45 -9.07 1.96
N ARG A 288 3.05 -10.26 2.03
CA ARG A 288 2.71 -11.26 3.05
C ARG A 288 3.16 -10.81 4.44
N ALA A 289 4.35 -10.22 4.56
CA ALA A 289 4.89 -9.68 5.81
C ALA A 289 4.10 -8.47 6.33
N ALA A 290 3.42 -7.72 5.46
CA ALA A 290 2.52 -6.62 5.82
C ALA A 290 1.17 -7.06 6.45
N LEU A 291 0.91 -8.37 6.62
CA LEU A 291 -0.35 -8.93 7.16
C LEU A 291 -0.21 -9.53 8.57
N ARG A 292 0.73 -9.03 9.38
CA ARG A 292 0.89 -9.42 10.80
C ARG A 292 -0.33 -9.06 11.64
N GLU A 293 -0.42 -9.65 12.83
CA GLU A 293 -1.54 -9.44 13.77
C GLU A 293 -1.68 -7.98 14.23
N GLU A 294 -0.58 -7.23 14.31
CA GLU A 294 -0.53 -5.79 14.62
C GLU A 294 -1.00 -4.88 13.47
N SER A 295 -1.17 -5.43 12.25
CA SER A 295 -1.49 -4.61 11.07
C SER A 295 -2.89 -3.99 11.19
N PRO A 296 -3.06 -2.68 11.02
CA PRO A 296 -4.36 -2.02 11.14
C PRO A 296 -5.44 -2.59 10.20
N LYS A 297 -6.69 -2.66 10.68
CA LYS A 297 -7.83 -3.26 9.92
C LYS A 297 -8.08 -2.59 8.57
N GLY A 298 -7.87 -1.27 8.45
CA GLY A 298 -7.98 -0.54 7.19
C GLY A 298 -6.91 -1.00 6.20
N LEU A 299 -5.63 -0.88 6.60
CA LEU A 299 -4.47 -1.27 5.80
C LEU A 299 -4.54 -2.71 5.29
N ARG A 300 -5.00 -3.68 6.10
CA ARG A 300 -5.16 -5.09 5.67
C ARG A 300 -5.96 -5.23 4.38
N ARG A 301 -7.02 -4.43 4.17
CA ARG A 301 -7.85 -4.47 2.95
C ARG A 301 -7.06 -4.06 1.72
N HIS A 302 -6.27 -2.98 1.82
CA HIS A 302 -5.41 -2.52 0.74
C HIS A 302 -4.33 -3.56 0.41
N VAL A 303 -3.67 -4.14 1.43
CA VAL A 303 -2.69 -5.21 1.24
C VAL A 303 -3.30 -6.44 0.56
N HIS A 304 -4.53 -6.84 0.90
CA HIS A 304 -5.23 -7.93 0.19
C HIS A 304 -5.50 -7.55 -1.27
N SER A 305 -6.04 -6.35 -1.53
CA SER A 305 -6.29 -5.87 -2.89
C SER A 305 -5.03 -5.83 -3.76
N THR A 306 -3.88 -5.41 -3.21
CA THR A 306 -2.59 -5.42 -3.93
C THR A 306 -2.10 -6.83 -4.19
N ARG A 307 -2.30 -7.78 -3.27
CA ARG A 307 -1.96 -9.20 -3.47
C ARG A 307 -2.84 -9.86 -4.53
N ASP A 308 -4.13 -9.53 -4.56
CA ASP A 308 -5.05 -10.03 -5.59
C ASP A 308 -4.65 -9.50 -6.97
N ARG A 309 -4.30 -8.21 -7.07
CA ARG A 309 -3.75 -7.60 -8.29
C ARG A 309 -2.44 -8.26 -8.74
N LEU A 310 -1.48 -8.47 -7.82
CA LEU A 310 -0.23 -9.19 -8.08
C LEU A 310 -0.50 -10.58 -8.68
N MET A 311 -1.41 -11.34 -8.09
CA MET A 311 -1.74 -12.70 -8.55
C MET A 311 -2.43 -12.69 -9.91
N ALA A 312 -3.35 -11.74 -10.16
CA ALA A 312 -4.01 -11.57 -11.45
C ALA A 312 -3.00 -11.23 -12.56
N PHE A 313 -2.11 -10.25 -12.33
CA PHE A 313 -1.10 -9.87 -13.31
C PHE A 313 -0.08 -10.98 -13.56
N ARG A 314 0.39 -11.67 -12.50
CA ARG A 314 1.26 -12.85 -12.60
C ARG A 314 0.63 -13.98 -13.44
N ALA A 315 -0.69 -14.14 -13.39
CA ALA A 315 -1.42 -15.12 -14.18
C ALA A 315 -1.64 -14.70 -15.65
N SER A 316 -1.63 -13.39 -15.95
CA SER A 316 -1.70 -12.88 -17.34
C SER A 316 -0.37 -12.90 -18.09
N LEU A 317 0.77 -12.95 -17.38
CA LEU A 317 2.07 -13.10 -18.02
C LEU A 317 2.12 -14.43 -18.80
N PRO A 318 2.75 -14.47 -19.99
CA PRO A 318 2.84 -15.70 -20.78
C PRO A 318 3.56 -16.79 -19.97
N PRO A 319 3.37 -18.08 -20.28
CA PRO A 319 4.14 -19.15 -19.65
C PRO A 319 5.64 -18.88 -19.85
N ARG A 320 6.47 -19.31 -18.88
CA ARG A 320 7.91 -19.38 -19.15
C ARG A 320 8.10 -20.34 -20.33
N ALA A 321 8.89 -19.93 -21.33
CA ALA A 321 9.30 -20.84 -22.39
C ALA A 321 9.84 -22.12 -21.75
N PRO A 322 9.53 -23.31 -22.29
CA PRO A 322 10.12 -24.54 -21.80
C PRO A 322 11.64 -24.34 -21.78
N ARG A 323 12.28 -24.61 -20.63
CA ARG A 323 13.75 -24.71 -20.59
C ARG A 323 14.11 -25.67 -21.72
N LYS A 324 14.99 -25.23 -22.65
CA LYS A 324 15.46 -26.03 -23.79
C LYS A 324 15.51 -27.49 -23.36
N GLU A 325 14.66 -28.30 -23.97
CA GLU A 325 14.45 -29.68 -23.52
C GLU A 325 15.82 -30.35 -23.45
N GLU A 326 16.06 -31.05 -22.35
CA GLU A 326 17.29 -31.79 -22.19
C GLU A 326 17.37 -32.78 -23.35
N PRO A 327 18.53 -32.91 -24.03
CA PRO A 327 18.64 -33.85 -25.13
C PRO A 327 18.21 -35.22 -24.59
N GLU A 328 17.16 -35.78 -25.19
CA GLU A 328 16.60 -37.05 -24.72
C GLU A 328 17.73 -38.11 -24.72
N PRO A 329 17.79 -38.97 -23.69
CA PRO A 329 18.79 -40.03 -23.64
C PRO A 329 18.57 -40.97 -24.83
N GLN A 330 19.45 -40.86 -25.82
CA GLN A 330 19.50 -41.72 -27.00
C GLN A 330 19.86 -43.16 -26.62
N ARG A 331 20.54 -43.33 -25.48
CA ARG A 331 20.97 -44.61 -24.94
C ARG A 331 20.80 -44.64 -23.42
N GLU A 332 20.43 -45.81 -22.89
CA GLU A 332 20.53 -46.08 -21.45
C GLU A 332 21.97 -46.50 -21.10
N PRO A 333 22.60 -45.88 -20.09
CA PRO A 333 23.92 -46.29 -19.65
C PRO A 333 23.84 -47.62 -18.90
N VAL A 334 24.90 -48.43 -18.98
CA VAL A 334 24.98 -49.69 -18.24
C VAL A 334 25.50 -49.42 -16.82
N VAL A 335 24.94 -50.09 -15.82
CA VAL A 335 25.47 -50.01 -14.43
C VAL A 335 26.93 -50.47 -14.41
N GLY A 336 27.81 -49.62 -13.89
CA GLY A 336 29.25 -49.81 -13.88
C GLY A 336 30.01 -49.19 -15.05
N GLU A 337 29.33 -48.66 -16.07
CA GLU A 337 29.94 -47.92 -17.19
C GLU A 337 30.58 -46.61 -16.71
N VAL A 338 31.68 -46.21 -17.37
CA VAL A 338 32.43 -44.99 -17.07
C VAL A 338 32.21 -44.01 -18.20
N LEU A 339 31.67 -42.83 -17.87
CA LEU A 339 31.27 -41.81 -18.83
C LEU A 339 31.91 -40.47 -18.50
N LYS A 340 32.22 -39.68 -19.53
CA LYS A 340 32.58 -38.26 -19.40
C LYS A 340 31.31 -37.44 -19.49
N GLY A 341 31.10 -36.50 -18.58
CA GLY A 341 29.94 -35.60 -18.61
C GLY A 341 30.28 -34.20 -18.15
N LYS A 342 29.45 -33.24 -18.51
CA LYS A 342 29.65 -31.81 -18.21
C LYS A 342 28.78 -31.36 -17.05
N VAL A 343 29.35 -30.73 -16.04
CA VAL A 343 28.61 -30.20 -14.88
C VAL A 343 27.69 -29.07 -15.35
N ARG A 344 26.38 -29.22 -15.17
CA ARG A 344 25.36 -28.23 -15.57
C ARG A 344 24.96 -27.29 -14.44
N SER A 345 24.86 -27.83 -13.22
CA SER A 345 24.46 -27.06 -12.04
C SER A 345 24.87 -27.77 -10.77
N LEU A 346 25.31 -26.99 -9.78
CA LEU A 346 25.65 -27.44 -8.44
C LEU A 346 24.47 -27.17 -7.49
N THR A 347 24.30 -28.02 -6.48
CA THR A 347 23.30 -27.90 -5.42
C THR A 347 23.90 -28.36 -4.10
N ALA A 348 23.32 -28.00 -2.95
CA ALA A 348 23.83 -28.37 -1.64
C ALA A 348 23.93 -29.90 -1.35
N PHE A 349 23.33 -30.75 -2.21
CA PHE A 349 23.40 -32.21 -2.12
C PHE A 349 24.27 -32.88 -3.21
N GLY A 350 24.76 -32.13 -4.21
CA GLY A 350 25.57 -32.69 -5.29
C GLY A 350 25.57 -31.88 -6.58
N ALA A 351 26.04 -32.50 -7.66
CA ALA A 351 26.15 -31.90 -8.99
C ALA A 351 25.25 -32.63 -10.01
N PHE A 352 24.56 -31.87 -10.85
CA PHE A 352 23.90 -32.41 -12.04
C PHE A 352 24.89 -32.41 -13.21
N VAL A 353 25.15 -33.59 -13.76
CA VAL A 353 26.12 -33.82 -14.83
C VAL A 353 25.37 -34.27 -16.08
N VAL A 354 25.55 -33.54 -17.19
CA VAL A 354 25.01 -33.92 -18.50
C VAL A 354 25.98 -34.87 -19.16
N LEU A 355 25.54 -36.10 -19.37
CA LEU A 355 26.26 -37.15 -20.08
C LEU A 355 25.89 -37.08 -21.57
N PRO A 356 26.87 -37.14 -22.50
CA PRO A 356 26.58 -37.40 -23.91
C PRO A 356 25.75 -38.67 -24.05
N GLU A 357 24.73 -38.63 -24.92
CA GLU A 357 23.83 -39.74 -25.27
C GLU A 357 22.95 -40.30 -24.13
N CYS A 358 23.30 -40.10 -22.86
CA CYS A 358 22.62 -40.67 -21.68
C CYS A 358 21.81 -39.65 -20.85
N GLY A 359 21.81 -38.36 -21.22
CA GLY A 359 21.01 -37.33 -20.53
C GLY A 359 21.63 -36.84 -19.21
N THR A 360 20.81 -36.33 -18.29
CA THR A 360 21.30 -35.74 -17.03
C THR A 360 21.34 -36.76 -15.88
N GLY A 361 22.53 -36.99 -15.31
CA GLY A 361 22.72 -37.75 -14.07
C GLY A 361 22.96 -36.88 -12.83
N LEU A 362 22.78 -37.46 -11.64
CA LEU A 362 23.06 -36.82 -10.35
C LEU A 362 24.29 -37.47 -9.69
N LEU A 363 25.30 -36.65 -9.43
CA LEU A 363 26.50 -36.97 -8.67
C LEU A 363 26.32 -36.46 -7.24
N HIS A 364 25.98 -37.35 -6.31
CA HIS A 364 25.74 -36.97 -4.90
C HIS A 364 27.05 -36.60 -4.19
N LYS A 365 27.01 -35.67 -3.22
CA LYS A 365 28.24 -35.18 -2.58
C LYS A 365 29.10 -36.26 -1.91
N SER A 366 28.47 -37.32 -1.39
CA SER A 366 29.14 -38.49 -0.79
C SER A 366 29.95 -39.34 -1.79
N GLU A 367 29.72 -39.14 -3.10
CA GLU A 367 30.31 -39.88 -4.21
C GLU A 367 31.31 -39.04 -5.02
N LEU A 368 31.64 -37.82 -4.56
CA LEU A 368 32.64 -36.95 -5.16
C LEU A 368 34.08 -37.40 -4.88
N ALA A 369 34.36 -37.77 -3.62
CA ALA A 369 35.68 -38.16 -3.15
C ALA A 369 35.61 -39.19 -2.01
N HIS A 370 36.77 -39.64 -1.54
CA HIS A 370 36.87 -40.43 -0.31
C HIS A 370 36.74 -39.60 0.98
N GLU A 371 37.06 -38.31 0.90
CA GLU A 371 36.96 -37.36 2.00
C GLU A 371 35.55 -36.74 2.08
N PRO A 372 35.04 -36.42 3.29
CA PRO A 372 33.76 -35.75 3.44
C PRO A 372 33.85 -34.28 2.98
N ILE A 373 32.96 -33.88 2.08
CA ILE A 373 32.90 -32.53 1.51
C ILE A 373 31.55 -31.91 1.85
N ASP A 374 31.58 -30.69 2.41
CA ASP A 374 30.37 -29.94 2.75
C ASP A 374 29.75 -29.23 1.54
N ASP A 375 30.58 -28.61 0.70
CA ASP A 375 30.16 -27.88 -0.50
C ASP A 375 30.79 -28.47 -1.79
N PRO A 376 29.99 -29.03 -2.73
CA PRO A 376 30.51 -29.56 -3.99
C PRO A 376 31.17 -28.52 -4.90
N ALA A 377 30.94 -27.22 -4.69
CA ALA A 377 31.59 -26.15 -5.46
C ALA A 377 33.11 -26.04 -5.21
N GLN A 378 33.64 -26.70 -4.17
CA GLN A 378 35.08 -26.74 -3.89
C GLN A 378 35.86 -27.66 -4.86
N LEU A 379 35.20 -28.63 -5.48
CA LEU A 379 35.84 -29.65 -6.34
C LEU A 379 35.26 -29.74 -7.76
N LEU A 380 34.25 -28.94 -8.07
CA LEU A 380 33.54 -28.91 -9.35
C LEU A 380 33.10 -27.50 -9.71
N GLN A 381 33.33 -27.09 -10.95
CA GLN A 381 32.81 -25.86 -11.53
C GLN A 381 31.68 -26.14 -12.53
N VAL A 382 30.72 -25.21 -12.65
CA VAL A 382 29.69 -25.29 -13.68
C VAL A 382 30.34 -25.13 -15.06
N GLY A 383 30.19 -26.13 -15.91
CA GLY A 383 30.84 -26.22 -17.22
C GLY A 383 32.10 -27.11 -17.25
N GLU A 384 32.54 -27.65 -16.11
CA GLU A 384 33.67 -28.59 -16.05
C GLU A 384 33.31 -29.97 -16.63
N GLU A 385 34.26 -30.65 -17.26
CA GLU A 385 34.11 -32.04 -17.70
C GLU A 385 34.65 -33.01 -16.64
N VAL A 386 33.83 -34.00 -16.28
CA VAL A 386 34.13 -34.97 -15.21
C VAL A 386 33.96 -36.40 -15.71
N GLU A 387 34.89 -37.27 -15.32
CA GLU A 387 34.72 -38.71 -15.43
C GLU A 387 33.93 -39.23 -14.22
N VAL A 388 32.88 -39.99 -14.53
CA VAL A 388 31.92 -40.52 -13.54
C VAL A 388 31.53 -41.95 -13.91
N LYS A 389 31.44 -42.81 -12.89
CA LYS A 389 30.93 -44.17 -13.01
C LYS A 389 29.44 -44.22 -12.68
N VAL A 390 28.68 -44.96 -13.47
CA VAL A 390 27.25 -45.17 -13.25
C VAL A 390 27.04 -46.20 -12.13
N LEU A 391 26.38 -45.80 -11.05
CA LEU A 391 26.07 -46.68 -9.91
C LEU A 391 24.71 -47.38 -10.09
N GLU A 392 23.70 -46.64 -10.55
CA GLU A 392 22.32 -47.09 -10.59
C GLU A 392 21.55 -46.31 -11.68
N VAL A 393 20.62 -46.98 -12.34
CA VAL A 393 19.78 -46.40 -13.40
C VAL A 393 18.34 -46.80 -13.12
N GLU A 394 17.50 -45.81 -12.77
CA GLU A 394 16.07 -46.00 -12.56
C GLU A 394 15.26 -45.29 -13.66
N ARG A 395 14.24 -45.94 -14.21
CA ARG A 395 13.15 -45.24 -14.93
C ARG A 395 12.02 -44.93 -13.95
N ARG A 396 11.72 -43.65 -13.78
CA ARG A 396 10.56 -43.20 -12.98
C ARG A 396 9.85 -42.04 -13.67
N ASP A 397 8.53 -42.13 -13.77
CA ASP A 397 7.66 -41.11 -14.34
C ASP A 397 8.10 -40.64 -15.75
N GLY A 398 8.55 -41.59 -16.59
CA GLY A 398 9.02 -41.35 -17.95
C GLY A 398 10.42 -40.74 -18.08
N LYS A 399 11.16 -40.55 -16.98
CA LYS A 399 12.52 -39.97 -16.97
C LYS A 399 13.55 -40.98 -16.46
N LEU A 400 14.72 -41.02 -17.10
CA LEU A 400 15.89 -41.72 -16.55
C LEU A 400 16.44 -40.91 -15.37
N ARG A 401 16.72 -41.60 -14.27
CA ARG A 401 17.53 -41.11 -13.14
C ARG A 401 18.80 -41.95 -13.10
N ILE A 402 19.94 -41.29 -13.26
CA ILE A 402 21.25 -41.93 -13.28
C ILE A 402 22.01 -41.46 -12.05
N ALA A 403 22.33 -42.38 -11.14
CA ALA A 403 23.19 -42.12 -9.99
C ALA A 403 24.66 -42.26 -10.41
N LEU A 404 25.47 -41.25 -10.12
CA LEU A 404 26.86 -41.15 -10.57
C LEU A 404 27.84 -41.12 -9.39
N SER A 405 29.03 -41.68 -9.61
CA SER A 405 30.15 -41.66 -8.65
C SER A 405 31.49 -41.37 -9.32
N ARG A 406 32.17 -40.35 -8.81
CA ARG A 406 33.57 -40.03 -9.15
C ARG A 406 34.53 -40.81 -8.24
N LYS A 407 34.11 -41.06 -6.99
CA LYS A 407 34.82 -41.86 -5.98
C LYS A 407 35.18 -43.27 -6.47
N ALA A 408 34.31 -43.91 -7.25
CA ALA A 408 34.56 -45.25 -7.79
C ALA A 408 35.68 -45.33 -8.86
N LEU A 409 36.25 -44.18 -9.26
CA LEU A 409 37.36 -44.07 -10.22
C LEU A 409 38.67 -43.57 -9.57
N LEU A 410 38.61 -43.07 -8.33
CA LEU A 410 39.81 -42.64 -7.61
C LEU A 410 40.59 -43.87 -7.11
N PRO A 411 41.93 -43.85 -7.19
CA PRO A 411 42.73 -44.93 -6.61
C PRO A 411 42.47 -44.98 -5.11
N ARG A 412 42.07 -46.16 -4.62
CA ARG A 412 41.76 -46.40 -3.22
C ARG A 412 43.02 -46.10 -2.38
N PRO A 413 43.00 -45.12 -1.46
CA PRO A 413 44.13 -44.92 -0.56
C PRO A 413 44.33 -46.20 0.28
N GLU A 414 45.56 -46.71 0.30
CA GLU A 414 45.93 -47.72 1.29
C GLU A 414 45.80 -47.10 2.70
N ALA A 415 45.37 -47.92 3.67
CA ALA A 415 44.98 -47.52 5.02
C ALA A 415 43.64 -46.76 5.16
N ALA A 416 42.53 -47.47 4.90
CA ALA A 416 41.25 -47.23 5.58
C ALA A 416 40.62 -48.57 6.01
N PRO A 417 40.06 -48.70 7.23
CA PRO A 417 39.47 -49.95 7.72
C PRO A 417 38.26 -50.39 6.88
N PRO A 418 37.88 -51.68 6.90
CA PRO A 418 36.82 -52.21 6.04
C PRO A 418 35.48 -51.50 6.30
N PRO A 419 34.63 -51.32 5.27
CA PRO A 419 33.34 -50.69 5.43
C PRO A 419 32.47 -51.48 6.41
N ALA A 420 31.75 -50.76 7.27
CA ALA A 420 30.76 -51.37 8.14
C ALA A 420 29.76 -52.17 7.29
N THR A 421 29.65 -53.47 7.55
CA THR A 421 28.72 -54.36 6.87
C THR A 421 27.31 -53.82 7.01
N GLN A 422 26.64 -53.60 5.87
CA GLN A 422 25.23 -53.25 5.85
C GLN A 422 24.46 -54.35 6.59
N ARG A 423 23.79 -53.99 7.70
CA ARG A 423 22.99 -54.95 8.45
C ARG A 423 21.86 -55.46 7.54
N PRO A 424 21.62 -56.78 7.48
CA PRO A 424 20.60 -57.33 6.61
C PRO A 424 19.21 -56.82 7.00
N ARG A 425 18.36 -56.61 5.99
CA ARG A 425 16.94 -56.28 6.18
C ARG A 425 16.25 -57.49 6.81
N HIS A 426 15.63 -57.30 7.97
CA HIS A 426 14.86 -58.35 8.65
C HIS A 426 13.38 -58.26 8.25
N GLU A 427 12.94 -59.20 7.42
CA GLU A 427 11.53 -59.60 7.34
C GLU A 427 11.31 -60.83 8.23
N GLY A 428 10.08 -61.05 8.71
CA GLY A 428 9.67 -62.29 9.38
C GLY A 428 9.44 -62.21 10.90
N ARG A 429 8.17 -62.42 11.29
CA ARG A 429 7.59 -62.59 12.66
C ARG A 429 7.73 -64.07 13.13
N PRO A 430 7.36 -64.52 14.37
CA PRO A 430 6.23 -64.02 15.20
C PRO A 430 6.30 -64.09 16.76
N ASP A 431 5.18 -63.64 17.35
CA ASP A 431 4.57 -63.93 18.67
C ASP A 431 5.26 -63.60 20.02
N GLY A 432 4.50 -62.93 20.89
CA GLY A 432 4.86 -62.67 22.30
C GLY A 432 4.22 -61.43 22.93
N GLN A 433 3.01 -61.59 23.47
CA GLN A 433 2.33 -60.79 24.52
C GLN A 433 3.30 -60.04 25.49
N GLN A 434 3.11 -58.80 25.99
CA GLN A 434 2.07 -57.73 26.00
C GLN A 434 2.79 -56.37 26.33
N GLY A 435 2.22 -55.15 26.36
CA GLY A 435 0.86 -54.63 26.20
C GLY A 435 0.77 -53.10 26.53
N HIS A 436 -0.45 -52.56 26.67
CA HIS A 436 -0.85 -51.23 27.22
C HIS A 436 -0.19 -49.90 26.73
N HIS A 437 -0.74 -49.39 25.61
CA HIS A 437 -1.47 -48.11 25.42
C HIS A 437 -1.42 -46.94 26.46
N PRO A 438 -1.84 -45.69 26.07
CA PRO A 438 -2.18 -45.18 24.73
C PRO A 438 -1.53 -43.82 24.32
N ARG A 439 -1.68 -43.47 23.03
CA ARG A 439 -1.40 -42.15 22.46
C ARG A 439 -2.48 -41.13 22.85
N ARG A 440 -2.14 -39.83 22.89
CA ARG A 440 -3.14 -38.74 22.76
C ARG A 440 -3.25 -38.34 21.29
N GLU A 441 -4.48 -38.10 20.85
CA GLU A 441 -4.82 -37.76 19.46
C GLU A 441 -4.84 -36.24 19.24
N ASP A 442 -4.64 -35.84 17.98
CA ASP A 442 -4.76 -34.47 17.49
C ASP A 442 -6.26 -34.08 17.41
N PRO A 443 -6.73 -33.03 18.12
CA PRO A 443 -8.14 -32.69 18.18
C PRO A 443 -8.54 -31.80 17.00
N ARG A 444 -9.06 -32.40 15.92
CA ARG A 444 -10.03 -31.77 14.99
C ARG A 444 -10.63 -32.77 14.00
N ASP A 445 -11.46 -33.69 14.48
CA ASP A 445 -12.62 -34.19 13.71
C ASP A 445 -13.58 -35.07 14.52
N ARG A 446 -14.81 -34.58 14.79
CA ARG A 446 -16.10 -35.29 14.52
C ARG A 446 -17.35 -34.63 15.15
N LYS A 447 -18.29 -34.27 14.25
CA LYS A 447 -19.75 -34.46 14.32
C LYS A 447 -20.56 -33.98 15.56
N GLY A 448 -21.31 -32.88 15.39
CA GLY A 448 -22.67 -32.94 14.79
C GLY A 448 -23.93 -33.04 15.67
N GLY A 449 -24.80 -32.01 15.60
CA GLY A 449 -26.23 -32.06 15.92
C GLY A 449 -26.75 -30.84 16.75
N PRO A 450 -28.04 -30.45 16.69
CA PRO A 450 -29.16 -30.98 15.89
C PRO A 450 -29.72 -29.98 14.84
N ARG A 451 -30.72 -30.43 14.05
CA ARG A 451 -31.40 -29.66 12.99
C ARG A 451 -32.44 -28.67 13.55
N ARG A 452 -32.60 -27.51 12.90
CA ARG A 452 -33.84 -26.70 12.89
C ARG A 452 -34.20 -26.32 11.44
N GLY A 453 -35.49 -26.14 11.18
CA GLY A 453 -36.08 -26.07 9.83
C GLY A 453 -36.02 -24.69 9.15
N PRO A 454 -36.64 -24.55 7.96
CA PRO A 454 -36.51 -23.39 7.09
C PRO A 454 -37.67 -22.41 7.21
N ASP A 455 -37.42 -21.22 7.76
CA ASP A 455 -38.05 -19.96 7.35
C ASP A 455 -37.38 -18.81 8.11
N ASP A 456 -36.75 -17.87 7.38
CA ASP A 456 -37.08 -16.45 7.50
C ASP A 456 -36.51 -15.68 6.29
N ARG A 457 -37.19 -14.61 5.89
CA ARG A 457 -36.92 -13.84 4.67
C ARG A 457 -36.08 -12.59 4.98
N THR A 458 -35.70 -11.89 3.90
CA THR A 458 -35.36 -10.45 3.91
C THR A 458 -34.25 -9.97 4.86
N ARG A 459 -33.04 -9.84 4.32
CA ARG A 459 -32.17 -8.69 4.63
C ARG A 459 -31.77 -7.98 3.33
N PRO A 460 -31.89 -6.63 3.24
CA PRO A 460 -31.55 -5.91 2.03
C PRO A 460 -30.04 -5.92 1.76
N ARG A 461 -29.67 -5.95 0.47
CA ARG A 461 -28.29 -5.67 0.04
C ARG A 461 -27.97 -4.21 0.39
N GLN A 462 -27.16 -3.99 1.43
CA GLN A 462 -26.53 -2.68 1.61
C GLN A 462 -25.58 -2.44 0.43
N GLY A 463 -25.70 -1.26 -0.19
CA GLY A 463 -24.88 -0.88 -1.33
C GLY A 463 -23.39 -0.80 -0.97
N LYS A 464 -22.52 -1.05 -1.95
CA LYS A 464 -21.08 -0.78 -1.80
C LYS A 464 -20.88 0.70 -1.47
N PRO A 465 -20.08 1.06 -0.44
CA PRO A 465 -19.56 2.41 -0.31
C PRO A 465 -18.77 2.77 -1.59
N LYS A 466 -18.86 4.03 -2.02
CA LYS A 466 -18.06 4.53 -3.16
C LYS A 466 -16.58 4.61 -2.78
N ASP A 467 -15.75 4.53 -3.81
CA ASP A 467 -14.34 4.19 -3.73
C ASP A 467 -13.42 5.40 -3.42
N ASP A 468 -13.95 6.42 -2.75
CA ASP A 468 -13.41 7.78 -2.72
C ASP A 468 -12.68 8.15 -1.40
N ASP A 469 -12.83 7.39 -0.31
CA ASP A 469 -12.18 7.64 1.00
C ASP A 469 -10.70 7.18 1.08
N LYS A 470 -10.06 6.91 -0.06
CA LYS A 470 -8.84 6.09 -0.14
C LYS A 470 -7.59 6.65 0.53
N PHE A 471 -7.52 7.97 0.78
CA PHE A 471 -6.31 8.62 1.30
C PHE A 471 -6.50 9.35 2.65
N ALA A 472 -7.74 9.62 3.07
CA ALA A 472 -8.01 10.13 4.43
C ALA A 472 -7.65 9.08 5.49
N SER A 473 -7.98 7.81 5.23
CA SER A 473 -7.88 6.77 6.26
C SER A 473 -6.45 6.52 6.75
N LEU A 474 -5.42 6.68 5.91
CA LEU A 474 -4.04 6.41 6.34
C LEU A 474 -3.50 7.51 7.27
N GLY A 475 -3.77 8.78 6.94
CA GLY A 475 -3.37 9.93 7.74
C GLY A 475 -4.09 10.00 9.08
N GLU A 476 -5.36 9.58 9.14
CA GLU A 476 -6.14 9.44 10.38
C GLU A 476 -5.76 8.20 11.20
N MET A 477 -5.38 7.10 10.54
CA MET A 477 -4.96 5.85 11.19
C MET A 477 -3.58 5.96 11.85
N LEU A 478 -2.65 6.73 11.27
CA LEU A 478 -1.40 7.11 11.93
C LEU A 478 -1.68 8.00 13.16
N LEU A 479 -2.56 8.99 13.02
CA LEU A 479 -2.99 9.87 14.13
C LEU A 479 -3.63 9.08 15.28
N ALA A 480 -4.45 8.07 14.96
CA ALA A 480 -5.07 7.17 15.94
C ALA A 480 -4.04 6.26 16.65
N LYS A 481 -2.95 5.88 15.97
CA LYS A 481 -1.89 5.03 16.52
C LYS A 481 -0.96 5.83 17.44
N MET A 482 -0.60 7.06 17.06
CA MET A 482 0.16 7.99 17.90
C MET A 482 -0.59 8.37 19.18
N ASN A 483 -1.91 8.61 19.09
CA ASN A 483 -2.75 8.87 20.27
C ASN A 483 -2.97 7.65 21.19
N GLN A 484 -2.68 6.42 20.74
CA GLN A 484 -2.67 5.25 21.62
C GLN A 484 -1.36 5.14 22.42
N GLN A 485 -0.23 5.58 21.87
CA GLN A 485 1.05 5.57 22.58
C GLN A 485 1.17 6.65 23.68
N LYS A 486 0.33 7.69 23.66
CA LYS A 486 0.21 8.68 24.75
C LYS A 486 -0.71 8.22 25.91
N LYS A 487 -1.15 6.95 25.95
CA LYS A 487 -2.09 6.39 26.98
C LYS A 487 -1.58 5.14 27.71
N THR A 488 -0.30 4.83 27.58
CA THR A 488 0.42 3.77 28.31
C THR A 488 1.76 4.30 28.78
#